data_AF-A0A7G8UUR6-F1
#
_entry.id   AF-A0A7G8UUR6-F1
#
_cell.length_a   1.000
_cell.length_b   1.000
_cell.length_c   1.000
_cell.angle_alpha   90.00
_cell.angle_beta   90.00
_cell.angle_gamma   90.00
#
_symmetry.space_group_name_H-M   'P 1'
#
loop_
_entity.id
_entity.type
_entity.pdbx_description
1 polymer ?
#
loop_
_entity_poly.entity_id
_entity_poly.type
_entity_poly.pdbx_seq_one_letter_code
_entity_poly.pdbx_strand_id
1 'polypeptide(L)'
;MNSFEEYLNQILQNINASAETKRELYEEFLDHLEQLRRSYVAYGVQDADAIKLSIADFGGSELVGGLINKVVSPYRKWLQALSWFVFTSYALIVVYQLFLTETRLIQRSMEQPHPNLIPFQSILLYANGYQNYNFDTWFFNLFGNVLLFVPLGFLLPILFAKARRFSTTIVWTMLASLAIELTQLGTRLGSFDVDDLILNVLGGAIGYAVWIMADMGWRITLQKLRPAIK
;
A
#
# COMPACT_ATOMS: atom_id res chain seq x y z
N MET A 1 -0.75 14.43 -32.92
CA MET A 1 -0.62 13.15 -32.20
C MET A 1 -0.54 12.07 -33.25
N ASN A 2 0.48 11.21 -33.16
CA ASN A 2 0.74 10.15 -34.12
C ASN A 2 -0.31 9.04 -33.93
N SER A 3 -0.87 8.44 -34.98
CA SER A 3 -1.94 7.42 -34.85
C SER A 3 -1.54 6.22 -33.98
N PHE A 4 -0.24 5.89 -33.94
CA PHE A 4 0.30 4.88 -33.02
C PHE A 4 0.23 5.31 -31.56
N GLU A 5 0.47 6.58 -31.23
CA GLU A 5 0.39 7.07 -29.85
C GLU A 5 -1.02 6.91 -29.28
N GLU A 6 -2.04 7.24 -30.09
CA GLU A 6 -3.43 7.11 -29.68
C GLU A 6 -3.82 5.64 -29.44
N TYR A 7 -3.41 4.76 -30.36
CA TYR A 7 -3.61 3.31 -30.24
C TYR A 7 -2.92 2.72 -28.99
N LEU A 8 -1.64 3.06 -28.77
CA LEU A 8 -0.88 2.57 -27.61
C LEU A 8 -1.46 3.08 -26.29
N ASN A 9 -1.90 4.34 -26.25
CA ASN A 9 -2.55 4.90 -25.07
C ASN A 9 -3.85 4.14 -24.73
N GLN A 10 -4.64 3.71 -25.73
CA GLN A 10 -5.82 2.88 -25.49
C GLN A 10 -5.45 1.51 -24.90
N ILE A 11 -4.40 0.84 -25.41
CA ILE A 11 -3.93 -0.44 -24.87
C ILE A 11 -3.50 -0.27 -23.40
N LEU A 12 -2.67 0.74 -23.13
CA LEU A 12 -2.06 0.95 -21.82
C LEU A 12 -3.04 1.44 -20.76
N GLN A 13 -4.15 2.06 -21.16
CA GLN A 13 -5.25 2.39 -20.25
C GLN A 13 -5.88 1.12 -19.66
N ASN A 14 -6.01 0.06 -20.45
CA ASN A 14 -6.62 -1.21 -20.04
C ASN A 14 -5.68 -2.14 -19.26
N ILE A 15 -4.38 -1.85 -19.24
CA ILE A 15 -3.39 -2.64 -18.52
C ILE A 15 -3.26 -2.15 -17.07
N ASN A 16 -3.51 -3.03 -16.11
CA ASN A 16 -3.32 -2.73 -14.70
C ASN A 16 -1.88 -3.04 -14.28
N ALA A 17 -0.93 -2.17 -14.67
CA ALA A 17 0.49 -2.27 -14.33
C ALA A 17 1.04 -0.97 -13.71
N SER A 18 2.28 -1.01 -13.22
CA SER A 18 2.97 0.18 -12.70
C SER A 18 3.27 1.18 -13.83
N ALA A 19 3.48 2.46 -13.51
CA ALA A 19 3.79 3.48 -14.53
C ALA A 19 5.09 3.16 -15.30
N GLU A 20 6.09 2.60 -14.61
CA GLU A 20 7.35 2.15 -15.20
C GLU A 20 7.12 0.99 -16.19
N THR A 21 6.36 -0.03 -15.78
CA THR A 21 5.99 -1.15 -16.67
C THR A 21 5.18 -0.69 -17.87
N LYS A 22 4.25 0.26 -17.69
CA LYS A 22 3.49 0.83 -18.81
C LYS A 22 4.39 1.58 -19.79
N ARG A 23 5.44 2.25 -19.29
CA ARG A 23 6.43 2.93 -20.14
C ARG A 23 7.28 1.94 -20.92
N GLU A 24 7.77 0.88 -20.28
CA GLU A 24 8.53 -0.18 -20.97
C GLU A 24 7.69 -0.82 -22.09
N LEU A 25 6.43 -1.18 -21.78
CA LEU A 25 5.49 -1.72 -22.78
C LEU A 25 5.20 -0.72 -23.91
N TYR A 26 5.08 0.56 -23.59
CA TYR A 26 4.88 1.61 -24.60
C TYR A 26 6.06 1.65 -25.58
N GLU A 27 7.29 1.70 -25.06
CA GLU A 27 8.50 1.77 -25.88
C GLU A 27 8.66 0.52 -26.75
N GLU A 28 8.43 -0.68 -26.19
CA GLU A 28 8.53 -1.94 -26.92
C GLU A 28 7.46 -2.07 -28.02
N PHE A 29 6.21 -1.71 -27.72
CA PHE A 29 5.13 -1.77 -28.72
C PHE A 29 5.30 -0.70 -29.81
N LEU A 30 5.79 0.49 -29.46
CA LEU A 30 6.07 1.53 -30.44
C LEU A 30 7.14 1.10 -31.43
N ASP A 31 8.23 0.48 -30.95
CA ASP A 31 9.31 -0.01 -31.82
C ASP A 31 8.80 -1.09 -32.79
N HIS A 32 7.99 -2.04 -32.28
CA HIS A 32 7.34 -3.06 -33.11
C HIS A 32 6.41 -2.47 -34.18
N LEU A 33 5.58 -1.48 -33.83
CA LEU A 33 4.67 -0.82 -34.76
C LEU A 33 5.43 -0.02 -35.83
N GLU A 34 6.52 0.65 -35.46
CA GLU A 34 7.40 1.33 -36.41
C GLU A 34 8.11 0.34 -37.34
N GLN A 35 8.51 -0.83 -36.84
CA GLN A 35 9.11 -1.87 -37.65
C GLN A 35 8.13 -2.44 -38.68
N LEU A 36 6.87 -2.68 -38.28
CA LEU A 36 5.79 -3.06 -39.19
C LEU A 36 5.56 -1.99 -40.26
N ARG A 37 5.47 -0.71 -39.86
CA ARG A 37 5.29 0.41 -40.79
C ARG A 37 6.38 0.46 -41.84
N ARG A 38 7.65 0.39 -41.41
CA ARG A 38 8.81 0.40 -42.31
C ARG A 38 8.78 -0.76 -43.30
N SER A 39 8.32 -1.93 -42.86
CA SER A 39 8.17 -3.10 -43.72
C SER A 39 7.13 -2.86 -44.81
N TYR A 40 5.94 -2.34 -44.47
CA TYR A 40 4.92 -2.00 -45.46
C TYR A 40 5.35 -0.91 -46.43
N VAL A 41 6.04 0.13 -45.95
CA VAL A 41 6.59 1.18 -46.82
C VAL A 41 7.63 0.61 -47.77
N ALA A 42 8.47 -0.33 -47.32
CA ALA A 42 9.44 -1.02 -48.18
C ALA A 42 8.76 -1.88 -49.27
N TYR A 43 7.55 -2.39 -49.01
CA TYR A 43 6.71 -3.05 -50.01
C TYR A 43 5.95 -2.07 -50.94
N GLY A 44 6.18 -0.77 -50.82
CA GLY A 44 5.59 0.26 -51.68
C GLY A 44 4.22 0.78 -51.21
N VAL A 45 3.79 0.44 -49.99
CA VAL A 45 2.56 0.99 -49.41
C VAL A 45 2.78 2.45 -49.01
N GLN A 46 1.80 3.32 -49.24
CA GLN A 46 1.86 4.70 -48.75
C GLN A 46 1.91 4.73 -47.22
N ASP A 47 2.67 5.68 -46.66
CA ASP A 47 2.91 5.75 -45.21
C ASP A 47 1.63 5.79 -44.37
N ALA A 48 0.62 6.54 -44.83
CA ALA A 48 -0.67 6.65 -44.15
C ALA A 48 -1.43 5.32 -44.08
N ASP A 49 -1.33 4.48 -45.11
CA ASP A 49 -1.95 3.16 -45.17
C ASP A 49 -1.09 2.11 -44.43
N ALA A 50 0.23 2.25 -44.47
CA ALA A 50 1.17 1.42 -43.72
C ALA A 50 0.91 1.51 -42.20
N ILE A 51 0.58 2.69 -41.67
CA ILE A 51 0.20 2.88 -40.27
C ILE A 51 -1.05 2.08 -39.92
N LYS A 52 -2.09 2.16 -40.75
CA LYS A 52 -3.36 1.43 -40.52
C LYS A 52 -3.16 -0.08 -40.57
N LEU A 53 -2.40 -0.55 -41.55
CA LEU A 53 -2.07 -1.97 -41.69
C LEU A 53 -1.25 -2.47 -40.51
N SER A 54 -0.28 -1.68 -40.03
CA SER A 54 0.52 -2.04 -38.85
C SER A 54 -0.33 -2.20 -37.59
N ILE A 55 -1.30 -1.30 -37.37
CA ILE A 55 -2.25 -1.43 -36.26
C ILE A 55 -3.15 -2.67 -36.44
N ALA A 56 -3.63 -2.92 -37.66
CA ALA A 56 -4.49 -4.07 -37.94
C ALA A 56 -3.76 -5.40 -37.72
N ASP A 57 -2.49 -5.50 -38.12
CA ASP A 57 -1.66 -6.69 -37.96
C ASP A 57 -1.24 -6.90 -36.49
N PHE A 58 -0.99 -5.81 -35.76
CA PHE A 58 -0.71 -5.85 -34.32
C PHE A 58 -1.93 -6.27 -33.49
N GLY A 59 -3.15 -5.94 -33.95
CA GLY A 59 -4.42 -6.40 -33.41
C GLY A 59 -5.29 -5.31 -32.78
N GLY A 60 -6.51 -5.66 -32.35
CA GLY A 60 -7.41 -4.70 -31.68
C GLY A 60 -6.87 -4.28 -30.31
N SER A 61 -6.93 -2.99 -29.98
CA SER A 61 -6.40 -2.43 -28.72
C SER A 61 -7.00 -3.07 -27.47
N GLU A 62 -8.28 -3.46 -27.52
CA GLU A 62 -8.98 -4.16 -26.44
C GLU A 62 -8.47 -5.59 -26.22
N LEU A 63 -8.26 -6.34 -27.31
CA LEU A 63 -7.78 -7.72 -27.26
C LEU A 63 -6.32 -7.78 -26.77
N VAL A 64 -5.46 -6.94 -27.37
CA VAL A 64 -4.04 -6.84 -26.98
C VAL A 64 -3.92 -6.38 -25.52
N GLY A 65 -4.65 -5.33 -25.14
CA GLY A 65 -4.68 -4.86 -23.76
C GLY A 65 -5.13 -5.93 -22.77
N GLY A 66 -6.16 -6.71 -23.11
CA GLY A 66 -6.66 -7.82 -22.28
C GLY A 66 -5.66 -8.95 -22.09
N LEU A 67 -5.00 -9.39 -23.18
CA LEU A 67 -3.97 -10.43 -23.15
C LEU A 67 -2.76 -9.99 -22.33
N ILE A 68 -2.23 -8.80 -22.60
CA ILE A 68 -1.07 -8.24 -21.89
C ILE A 68 -1.40 -8.06 -20.41
N ASN A 69 -2.59 -7.57 -20.06
CA ASN A 69 -3.01 -7.44 -18.67
C ASN A 69 -3.01 -8.79 -17.93
N LYS A 70 -3.42 -9.88 -18.61
CA LYS A 70 -3.43 -11.24 -18.06
C LYS A 70 -2.02 -11.81 -17.88
N VAL A 71 -1.09 -11.49 -18.77
CA VAL A 71 0.32 -11.93 -18.69
C VAL A 71 1.11 -11.12 -17.65
N VAL A 72 0.94 -9.81 -17.65
CA VAL A 72 1.69 -8.89 -16.78
C VAL A 72 1.24 -9.00 -15.32
N SER A 73 -0.04 -9.31 -15.06
CA SER A 73 -0.56 -9.29 -13.69
C SER A 73 -1.65 -10.33 -13.38
N PRO A 74 -1.43 -11.63 -13.68
CA PRO A 74 -2.47 -12.67 -13.59
C PRO A 74 -3.11 -12.76 -12.20
N TYR A 75 -2.32 -12.57 -11.14
CA TYR A 75 -2.77 -12.74 -9.75
C TYR A 75 -3.05 -11.42 -9.02
N ARG A 76 -2.89 -10.25 -9.66
CA ARG A 76 -2.95 -8.96 -8.97
C ARG A 76 -4.31 -8.67 -8.34
N LYS A 77 -5.41 -9.03 -9.00
CA LYS A 77 -6.78 -8.88 -8.46
C LYS A 77 -6.99 -9.72 -7.20
N TRP A 78 -6.51 -10.96 -7.22
CA TRP A 78 -6.60 -11.88 -6.08
C TRP A 78 -5.73 -11.42 -4.91
N LEU A 79 -4.50 -10.97 -5.17
CA LEU A 79 -3.62 -10.39 -4.16
C LEU A 79 -4.23 -9.14 -3.52
N GLN A 80 -4.88 -8.27 -4.31
CA GLN A 80 -5.59 -7.11 -3.78
C GLN A 80 -6.80 -7.52 -2.93
N ALA A 81 -7.61 -8.47 -3.38
CA ALA A 81 -8.74 -8.98 -2.62
C ALA A 81 -8.28 -9.60 -1.28
N LEU A 82 -7.21 -10.39 -1.30
CA LEU A 82 -6.62 -10.96 -0.10
C LEU A 82 -6.08 -9.86 0.84
N SER A 83 -5.40 -8.86 0.30
CA SER A 83 -4.88 -7.73 1.10
C SER A 83 -6.01 -6.98 1.79
N TRP A 84 -7.13 -6.75 1.10
CA TRP A 84 -8.33 -6.13 1.68
C TRP A 84 -8.97 -7.01 2.75
N PHE A 85 -9.03 -8.32 2.54
CA PHE A 85 -9.53 -9.27 3.54
C PHE A 85 -8.68 -9.25 4.82
N VAL A 86 -7.35 -9.30 4.68
CA VAL A 86 -6.40 -9.21 5.80
C VAL A 86 -6.55 -7.87 6.52
N PHE A 87 -6.62 -6.77 5.76
CA PHE A 87 -6.81 -5.43 6.34
C PHE A 87 -8.12 -5.30 7.11
N THR A 88 -9.22 -5.82 6.56
CA THR A 88 -10.54 -5.78 7.21
C THR A 88 -10.53 -6.60 8.50
N SER A 89 -9.98 -7.81 8.44
CA SER A 89 -9.85 -8.68 9.62
C SER A 89 -8.99 -8.02 10.70
N TYR A 90 -7.85 -7.43 10.32
CA TYR A 90 -6.99 -6.65 11.22
C TYR A 90 -7.74 -5.45 11.83
N ALA A 91 -8.45 -4.66 11.03
CA ALA A 91 -9.19 -3.50 11.50
C ALA A 91 -10.28 -3.90 12.52
N LEU A 92 -10.97 -5.02 12.29
CA LEU A 92 -11.93 -5.57 13.24
C LEU A 92 -11.26 -6.00 14.55
N ILE A 93 -10.09 -6.63 14.50
CA ILE A 93 -9.32 -7.00 15.69
C ILE A 93 -8.89 -5.74 16.47
N VAL A 94 -8.40 -4.71 15.78
CA VAL A 94 -8.01 -3.43 16.39
C VAL A 94 -9.21 -2.78 17.09
N VAL A 95 -10.34 -2.66 16.40
CA VAL A 95 -11.58 -2.12 16.98
C VAL A 95 -12.02 -2.95 18.19
N TYR A 96 -12.02 -4.28 18.07
CA TYR A 96 -12.34 -5.17 19.18
C TYR A 96 -11.43 -4.93 20.39
N GLN A 97 -10.11 -4.90 20.18
CA GLN A 97 -9.13 -4.68 21.24
C GLN A 97 -9.24 -3.30 21.90
N LEU A 98 -9.60 -2.28 21.11
CA LEU A 98 -9.70 -0.90 21.59
C LEU A 98 -11.01 -0.58 22.32
N PHE A 99 -12.12 -1.23 21.96
CA PHE A 99 -13.46 -0.91 22.46
C PHE A 99 -14.11 -2.00 23.31
N LEU A 100 -13.75 -3.28 23.11
CA LEU A 100 -14.51 -4.43 23.66
C LEU A 100 -13.72 -5.28 24.66
N THR A 101 -12.44 -5.02 24.88
CA THR A 101 -11.65 -5.73 25.90
C THR A 101 -12.08 -5.29 27.31
N GLU A 102 -12.76 -6.19 28.03
CA GLU A 102 -13.41 -5.93 29.34
C GLU A 102 -12.50 -5.34 30.42
N THR A 103 -11.20 -5.66 30.41
CA THR A 103 -10.23 -5.10 31.36
C THR A 103 -10.08 -3.58 31.24
N ARG A 104 -10.25 -3.01 30.04
CA ARG A 104 -10.19 -1.55 29.83
C ARG A 104 -11.50 -0.85 30.20
N LEU A 105 -12.64 -1.52 30.05
CA LEU A 105 -13.96 -0.96 30.37
C LEU A 105 -14.18 -0.80 31.88
N ILE A 106 -13.68 -1.75 32.69
CA ILE A 106 -13.82 -1.70 34.16
C ILE A 106 -12.85 -0.69 34.80
N GLN A 107 -11.63 -0.58 34.26
CA GLN A 107 -10.62 0.34 34.79
C GLN A 107 -10.91 1.81 34.40
N ARG A 108 -11.44 2.05 33.20
CA ARG A 108 -11.81 3.39 32.71
C ARG A 108 -13.17 3.91 33.22
N SER A 109 -14.00 3.06 33.82
CA SER A 109 -15.27 3.48 34.45
C SER A 109 -15.10 3.99 35.88
N MET A 110 -13.93 3.74 36.52
CA MET A 110 -13.64 4.17 37.88
C MET A 110 -12.78 5.45 37.98
N GLU A 111 -12.06 5.83 36.92
CA GLU A 111 -11.25 7.05 36.86
C GLU A 111 -11.83 8.08 35.88
N GLN A 112 -11.85 9.35 36.26
CA GLN A 112 -12.19 10.44 35.34
C GLN A 112 -11.17 10.43 34.18
N PRO A 113 -11.59 10.52 32.91
CA PRO A 113 -10.66 10.61 31.80
C PRO A 113 -9.81 11.87 31.94
N HIS A 114 -8.54 11.73 32.29
CA HIS A 114 -7.58 12.83 32.29
C HIS A 114 -6.79 12.79 30.99
N PRO A 115 -7.07 13.68 30.02
CA PRO A 115 -6.33 13.70 28.77
C PRO A 115 -4.87 14.09 29.04
N ASN A 116 -3.93 13.28 28.56
CA ASN A 116 -2.51 13.63 28.54
C ASN A 116 -2.20 14.34 27.21
N LEU A 117 -1.82 15.61 27.33
CA LEU A 117 -1.40 16.44 26.19
C LEU A 117 0.10 16.77 26.24
N ILE A 118 0.82 16.29 27.25
CA ILE A 118 2.25 16.54 27.41
C ILE A 118 3.02 15.38 26.77
N PRO A 119 3.77 15.62 25.69
CA PRO A 119 4.54 14.57 25.03
C PRO A 119 5.57 13.95 25.97
N PHE A 120 5.74 12.63 25.82
CA PHE A 120 6.62 11.72 26.54
C PHE A 120 6.30 11.53 28.03
N GLN A 121 5.23 12.11 28.56
CA GLN A 121 4.92 12.00 29.98
C GLN A 121 4.59 10.55 30.38
N SER A 122 3.68 9.90 29.65
CA SER A 122 3.27 8.52 29.91
C SER A 122 4.41 7.54 29.60
N ILE A 123 5.14 7.78 28.51
CA ILE A 123 6.32 6.97 28.15
C ILE A 123 7.36 7.00 29.26
N LEU A 124 7.71 8.18 29.77
CA LEU A 124 8.71 8.33 30.82
C LEU A 124 8.21 7.75 32.16
N LEU A 125 6.92 7.85 32.45
CA LEU A 125 6.32 7.24 33.65
C LEU A 125 6.53 5.72 33.66
N TYR A 126 6.19 5.04 32.57
CA TYR A 126 6.35 3.58 32.47
C TYR A 126 7.83 3.18 32.31
N ALA A 127 8.65 3.96 31.62
CA ALA A 127 10.08 3.69 31.49
C ALA A 127 10.82 3.79 32.82
N ASN A 128 10.56 4.83 33.62
CA ASN A 128 11.22 5.04 34.91
C ASN A 128 10.59 4.23 36.05
N GLY A 129 9.29 3.93 35.95
CA GLY A 129 8.53 3.15 36.93
C GLY A 129 8.57 1.64 36.69
N TYR A 130 9.42 1.13 35.79
CA TYR A 130 9.38 -0.27 35.33
C TYR A 130 9.45 -1.32 36.45
N GLN A 131 10.11 -1.00 37.57
CA GLN A 131 10.23 -1.91 38.73
C GLN A 131 8.90 -2.07 39.50
N ASN A 132 7.95 -1.16 39.31
CA ASN A 132 6.66 -1.15 40.00
C ASN A 132 5.56 -1.89 39.21
N TYR A 133 5.88 -2.42 38.03
CA TYR A 133 4.93 -3.10 37.14
C TYR A 133 5.43 -4.49 36.77
N ASN A 134 4.51 -5.44 36.60
CA ASN A 134 4.83 -6.73 35.99
C ASN A 134 5.23 -6.52 34.52
N PHE A 135 6.09 -7.41 34.01
CA PHE A 135 6.66 -7.30 32.66
C PHE A 135 5.59 -7.11 31.57
N ASP A 136 4.50 -7.88 31.61
CA ASP A 136 3.44 -7.80 30.61
C ASP A 136 2.78 -6.42 30.58
N THR A 137 2.43 -5.87 31.75
CA THR A 137 1.81 -4.55 31.87
C THR A 137 2.75 -3.46 31.36
N TRP A 138 4.03 -3.51 31.76
CA TRP A 138 5.04 -2.57 31.30
C TRP A 138 5.24 -2.66 29.77
N PHE A 139 5.37 -3.87 29.24
CA PHE A 139 5.62 -4.11 27.82
C PHE A 139 4.45 -3.68 26.95
N PHE A 140 3.22 -4.08 27.28
CA PHE A 140 2.05 -3.72 26.47
C PHE A 140 1.70 -2.23 26.56
N ASN A 141 1.99 -1.56 27.68
CA ASN A 141 1.78 -0.11 27.78
C ASN A 141 2.82 0.69 26.97
N LEU A 142 4.08 0.23 26.88
CA LEU A 142 5.11 0.94 26.10
C LEU A 142 5.14 0.55 24.62
N PHE A 143 4.92 -0.72 24.30
CA PHE A 143 5.12 -1.26 22.96
C PHE A 143 3.83 -1.77 22.29
N GLY A 144 2.75 -1.96 23.05
CA GLY A 144 1.50 -2.50 22.50
C GLY A 144 0.93 -1.65 21.37
N ASN A 145 0.93 -0.33 21.54
CA ASN A 145 0.49 0.64 20.53
C ASN A 145 1.37 0.61 19.26
N VAL A 146 2.69 0.54 19.43
CA VAL A 146 3.63 0.36 18.32
C VAL A 146 3.31 -0.93 17.55
N LEU A 147 3.22 -2.07 18.24
CA LEU A 147 2.96 -3.38 17.64
C LEU A 147 1.59 -3.44 16.94
N LEU A 148 0.58 -2.77 17.49
CA LEU A 148 -0.76 -2.70 16.93
C LEU A 148 -0.76 -1.96 15.59
N PHE A 149 0.08 -0.94 15.41
CA PHE A 149 0.12 -0.12 14.19
C PHE A 149 1.15 -0.55 13.14
N VAL A 150 2.06 -1.49 13.47
CA VAL A 150 2.98 -2.09 12.49
C VAL A 150 2.23 -2.71 11.29
N PRO A 151 1.17 -3.52 11.46
CA PRO A 151 0.41 -4.06 10.33
C PRO A 151 -0.22 -2.96 9.47
N LEU A 152 -0.71 -1.87 10.05
CA LEU A 152 -1.27 -0.74 9.29
C LEU A 152 -0.21 -0.11 8.38
N GLY A 153 0.98 0.19 8.92
CA GLY A 153 2.09 0.74 8.15
C GLY A 153 2.56 -0.17 7.01
N PHE A 154 2.51 -1.49 7.21
CA PHE A 154 2.86 -2.48 6.20
C PHE A 154 1.80 -2.62 5.09
N LEU A 155 0.51 -2.62 5.46
CA LEU A 155 -0.60 -2.87 4.52
C LEU A 155 -0.94 -1.64 3.66
N LEU A 156 -0.76 -0.42 4.18
CA LEU A 156 -1.11 0.82 3.47
C LEU A 156 -0.48 0.93 2.06
N PRO A 157 0.85 0.73 1.88
CA PRO A 157 1.49 0.77 0.56
C PRO A 157 1.05 -0.34 -0.42
N ILE A 158 0.55 -1.46 0.12
CA ILE A 158 0.02 -2.59 -0.66
C ILE A 158 -1.36 -2.25 -1.21
N LEU A 159 -2.22 -1.68 -0.36
CA LEU A 159 -3.60 -1.31 -0.70
C LEU A 159 -3.66 -0.05 -1.58
N PHE A 160 -2.82 0.94 -1.30
CA PHE A 160 -2.85 2.24 -1.94
C PHE A 160 -1.51 2.61 -2.55
N ALA A 161 -1.46 2.77 -3.88
CA ALA A 161 -0.23 3.15 -4.57
C ALA A 161 0.37 4.48 -4.09
N LYS A 162 -0.48 5.45 -3.67
CA LYS A 162 -0.03 6.74 -3.11
C LYS A 162 0.64 6.59 -1.73
N ALA A 163 0.28 5.56 -0.97
CA ALA A 163 0.87 5.26 0.33
C ALA A 163 2.27 4.62 0.23
N ARG A 164 2.73 4.25 -0.97
CA ARG A 164 4.15 3.90 -1.21
C ARG A 164 5.12 5.06 -1.04
N ARG A 165 4.61 6.27 -0.72
CA ARG A 165 5.42 7.38 -0.23
C ARG A 165 5.37 7.35 1.30
N PHE A 166 6.54 7.42 1.93
CA PHE A 166 6.67 7.39 3.39
C PHE A 166 5.76 8.42 4.07
N SER A 167 5.81 9.69 3.61
CA SER A 167 4.98 10.77 4.16
C SER A 167 3.49 10.48 4.10
N THR A 168 3.01 9.90 2.98
CA THR A 168 1.59 9.51 2.85
C THR A 168 1.22 8.45 3.86
N THR A 169 2.05 7.40 4.04
CA THR A 169 1.78 6.36 5.04
C THR A 169 1.73 6.95 6.44
N ILE A 170 2.73 7.76 6.82
CA ILE A 170 2.78 8.38 8.14
C ILE A 170 1.57 9.27 8.42
N VAL A 171 1.15 10.09 7.44
CA VAL A 171 -0.05 10.93 7.59
C VAL A 171 -1.29 10.08 7.81
N TRP A 172 -1.48 9.00 7.04
CA TRP A 172 -2.64 8.11 7.23
C TRP A 172 -2.60 7.37 8.57
N THR A 173 -1.42 6.90 9.00
CA THR A 173 -1.24 6.29 10.33
C THR A 173 -1.58 7.28 11.44
N MET A 174 -1.07 8.52 11.36
CA MET A 174 -1.36 9.57 12.31
C MET A 174 -2.85 9.91 12.36
N LEU A 175 -3.51 10.06 11.20
CA LEU A 175 -4.94 10.34 11.12
C LEU A 175 -5.78 9.19 11.68
N ALA A 176 -5.40 7.94 11.40
CA ALA A 176 -6.09 6.77 11.96
C ALA A 176 -5.96 6.72 13.49
N SER A 177 -4.76 6.93 14.01
CA SER A 177 -4.53 6.99 15.46
C SER A 177 -5.28 8.14 16.11
N LEU A 178 -5.25 9.34 15.50
CA LEU A 178 -5.99 10.49 16.01
C LEU A 178 -7.49 10.25 16.02
N ALA A 179 -8.04 9.62 14.97
CA ALA A 179 -9.45 9.26 14.92
C ALA A 179 -9.84 8.28 16.03
N ILE A 180 -8.97 7.32 16.35
CA ILE A 180 -9.16 6.39 17.48
C ILE A 180 -9.20 7.16 18.80
N GLU A 181 -8.19 7.98 19.09
CA GLU A 181 -8.10 8.77 20.32
C GLU A 181 -9.32 9.69 20.50
N LEU A 182 -9.71 10.41 19.43
CA LEU A 182 -10.88 11.30 19.45
C LEU A 182 -12.20 10.52 19.64
N THR A 183 -12.32 9.33 19.05
CA THR A 183 -13.50 8.47 19.25
C THR A 183 -13.57 7.98 20.69
N GLN A 184 -12.46 7.55 21.27
CA GLN A 184 -12.40 7.12 22.67
C GLN A 184 -12.71 8.26 23.64
N LEU A 185 -12.19 9.46 23.38
CA LEU A 185 -12.51 10.67 24.14
C LEU A 185 -14.00 11.03 24.05
N GLY A 186 -14.57 11.03 22.83
CA GLY A 186 -15.98 11.37 22.60
C GLY A 186 -16.97 10.34 23.15
N THR A 187 -16.61 9.06 23.13
CA THR A 187 -17.42 7.97 23.71
C THR A 187 -17.24 7.81 25.22
N ARG A 188 -16.32 8.58 25.83
CA ARG A 188 -15.89 8.44 27.23
C ARG A 188 -15.40 7.03 27.58
N LEU A 189 -15.01 6.27 26.55
CA LEU A 189 -14.47 4.94 26.70
C LEU A 189 -12.98 4.97 26.97
N GLY A 190 -12.33 6.14 27.06
CA GLY A 190 -10.92 6.35 27.37
C GLY A 190 -10.51 7.82 27.52
N SER A 191 -9.25 8.04 27.90
CA SER A 191 -8.57 9.34 27.89
C SER A 191 -7.75 9.49 26.62
N PHE A 192 -7.66 10.72 26.11
CA PHE A 192 -6.75 11.06 25.03
C PHE A 192 -5.31 11.05 25.53
N ASP A 193 -4.40 10.30 24.89
CA ASP A 193 -2.97 10.34 25.21
C ASP A 193 -2.12 10.68 23.96
N VAL A 194 -1.40 11.79 24.02
CA VAL A 194 -0.49 12.21 22.93
C VAL A 194 0.65 11.21 22.72
N ASP A 195 1.05 10.46 23.75
CA ASP A 195 2.11 9.47 23.65
C ASP A 195 1.66 8.25 22.84
N ASP A 196 0.39 7.87 22.95
CA ASP A 196 -0.20 6.80 22.16
C ASP A 196 -0.19 7.17 20.67
N LEU A 197 -0.49 8.43 20.33
CA LEU A 197 -0.35 8.94 18.97
C LEU A 197 1.09 8.81 18.44
N ILE A 198 2.09 9.17 19.26
CA ILE A 198 3.51 9.09 18.91
C ILE A 198 3.92 7.62 18.69
N LEU A 199 3.54 6.72 19.60
CA LEU A 199 3.85 5.29 19.51
C LEU A 199 3.17 4.64 18.30
N ASN A 200 1.93 5.00 17.99
CA ASN A 200 1.20 4.49 16.82
C ASN A 200 1.85 4.97 15.51
N VAL A 201 2.28 6.23 15.45
CA VAL A 201 3.05 6.75 14.30
C VAL A 201 4.37 6.01 14.14
N LEU A 202 5.08 5.74 15.25
CA LEU A 202 6.30 4.93 15.24
C LEU A 202 6.03 3.50 14.73
N GLY A 203 4.94 2.88 15.17
CA GLY A 203 4.48 1.57 14.68
C GLY A 203 4.24 1.58 13.16
N GLY A 204 3.53 2.59 12.66
CA GLY A 204 3.32 2.76 11.22
C GLY A 204 4.63 2.96 10.44
N ALA A 205 5.58 3.71 10.98
CA ALA A 205 6.90 3.89 10.38
C ALA A 205 7.68 2.57 10.28
N ILE A 206 7.67 1.77 11.36
CA ILE A 206 8.31 0.45 11.38
C ILE A 206 7.62 -0.48 10.37
N GLY A 207 6.30 -0.53 10.36
CA GLY A 207 5.53 -1.32 9.38
C GLY A 207 5.85 -0.97 7.93
N TYR A 208 5.99 0.32 7.63
CA TYR A 208 6.39 0.79 6.32
C TYR A 208 7.82 0.37 5.95
N ALA A 209 8.76 0.42 6.91
CA ALA A 209 10.13 -0.06 6.70
C ALA A 209 10.15 -1.57 6.40
N VAL A 210 9.34 -2.36 7.11
CA VAL A 210 9.16 -3.79 6.82
C VAL A 210 8.61 -4.02 5.41
N TRP A 211 7.65 -3.21 4.97
CA TRP A 211 7.14 -3.27 3.60
C TRP A 211 8.23 -2.98 2.56
N ILE A 212 9.08 -1.97 2.78
CA ILE A 212 10.22 -1.69 1.88
C ILE A 212 11.14 -2.91 1.78
N MET A 213 11.51 -3.50 2.92
CA MET A 213 12.39 -4.68 2.93
C MET A 213 11.77 -5.86 2.16
N ALA A 214 10.46 -6.08 2.33
CA ALA A 214 9.73 -7.11 1.61
C ALA A 214 9.66 -6.83 0.09
N ASP A 215 9.33 -5.60 -0.32
CA ASP A 215 9.28 -5.20 -1.74
C ASP A 215 10.65 -5.34 -2.41
N MET A 216 11.71 -4.94 -1.71
CA MET A 216 13.09 -5.07 -2.19
C MET A 216 13.49 -6.55 -2.37
N GLY A 217 13.25 -7.39 -1.36
CA GLY A 217 13.55 -8.83 -1.44
C GLY A 217 12.78 -9.53 -2.57
N TRP A 218 11.52 -9.14 -2.78
CA TRP A 218 10.71 -9.65 -3.88
C TRP A 218 11.27 -9.29 -5.25
N ARG A 219 11.66 -8.02 -5.46
CA ARG A 219 12.27 -7.56 -6.72
C ARG A 219 13.57 -8.29 -7.05
N ILE A 220 14.44 -8.48 -6.06
CA ILE A 220 15.71 -9.22 -6.22
C ILE A 220 15.43 -10.67 -6.64
N THR A 221 14.42 -11.30 -6.05
CA THR A 221 14.02 -12.67 -6.37
C THR A 221 13.51 -12.78 -7.80
N LEU A 222 12.66 -11.84 -8.24
CA LEU A 222 12.16 -11.80 -9.61
C LEU A 222 13.28 -11.59 -10.65
N GLN A 223 14.28 -10.76 -10.35
CA GLN A 223 15.43 -10.56 -11.23
C GLN A 223 16.24 -11.86 -11.41
N LYS A 224 16.40 -12.65 -10.36
CA LYS A 224 17.10 -13.95 -10.41
C LYS A 224 16.35 -15.03 -11.18
N LEU A 225 15.02 -14.95 -11.26
CA LEU A 225 14.19 -15.91 -12.00
C LEU A 225 14.08 -15.55 -13.50
N ARG A 226 14.31 -14.28 -13.87
CA ARG A 226 14.28 -13.79 -15.27
C ARG A 226 15.29 -14.45 -16.23
N PRO A 227 16.53 -14.81 -15.86
CA PRO A 227 17.47 -15.47 -16.79
C PRO A 227 17.08 -16.90 -17.18
N ALA A 228 16.08 -17.53 -16.56
CA ALA A 228 15.65 -18.89 -16.89
C ALA A 228 14.60 -18.97 -18.01
N ILE A 229 14.20 -17.84 -18.62
CA ILE A 229 13.13 -17.75 -19.64
C ILE A 229 13.69 -17.28 -21.02
N LYS A 230 15.02 -17.20 -21.19
CA LYS A 230 15.64 -17.08 -22.52
C LYS A 230 16.06 -18.44 -23.03
#